data_AF-A0A4R2H7C4-F1
#
_entry.id   AF-A0A4R2H7C4-F1
#
_cell.length_a   1.000
_cell.length_b   1.000
_cell.length_c   1.000
_cell.angle_alpha   90.00
_cell.angle_beta   90.00
_cell.angle_gamma   90.00
#
_symmetry.space_group_name_H-M   'P 1'
#
loop_
_entity.id
_entity.type
_entity.pdbx_description
1 polymer ?
#
loop_
_entity_poly.entity_id
_entity_poly.type
_entity_poly.pdbx_seq_one_letter_code
_entity_poly.pdbx_strand_id
1 'polypeptide(L)'
;MTIHPIAPLPSIRRRSTADHDLSHLYAEVVTARAAEQLTRSTKRPDDNIRSNSRRLTASLSAYASALEGYRLPVPRAIRDELRLRRRLSS
;
A
#
# COMPACT_ATOMS: atom_id res chain seq x y z
N MET A 1 39.27 19.30 20.65
CA MET A 1 37.88 19.57 20.27
C MET A 1 37.24 18.24 19.90
N THR A 2 36.41 17.68 20.77
CA THR A 2 35.83 16.35 20.59
C THR A 2 34.41 16.53 20.05
N ILE A 3 34.20 16.21 18.78
CA ILE A 3 32.88 16.29 18.14
C ILE A 3 32.13 15.02 18.54
N HIS A 4 31.15 15.14 19.43
CA HIS A 4 30.25 14.03 19.73
C HIS A 4 29.27 13.84 18.56
N PRO A 5 29.19 12.64 17.95
CA PRO A 5 28.21 12.39 16.91
C PRO A 5 26.82 12.51 17.50
N ILE A 6 26.01 13.41 16.92
CA ILE A 6 24.62 13.61 17.29
C ILE A 6 23.89 12.31 16.95
N ALA A 7 23.60 11.50 17.96
CA ALA A 7 22.79 10.31 17.77
C ALA A 7 21.44 10.76 17.17
N PRO A 8 21.01 10.19 16.03
CA PRO A 8 19.74 10.59 15.42
C PRO A 8 18.63 10.35 16.43
N LEU A 9 17.92 11.43 16.78
CA LEU A 9 16.81 11.40 17.71
C LEU A 9 15.85 10.25 17.32
N PRO A 10 15.35 9.46 18.27
CA PRO A 10 14.53 8.27 17.99
C PRO A 10 13.24 8.59 17.21
N SER A 11 12.80 9.85 17.21
CA SER A 11 11.69 10.36 16.41
C SER A 11 12.01 10.48 14.91
N ILE A 12 13.24 10.86 14.54
CA ILE A 12 13.69 10.97 13.14
C ILE A 12 13.81 9.59 12.52
N ARG A 13 14.39 8.63 13.27
CA ARG A 13 14.48 7.24 12.83
C ARG A 13 13.10 6.62 12.60
N ARG A 14 12.16 6.82 13.52
CA ARG A 14 10.78 6.32 13.39
C ARG A 14 10.01 6.95 12.24
N ARG A 15 10.20 8.26 12.00
CA ARG A 15 9.58 8.94 10.85
C ARG A 15 10.16 8.43 9.54
N SER A 16 11.48 8.21 9.48
CA SER A 16 12.16 7.69 8.29
C SER A 16 11.76 6.25 7.97
N THR A 17 11.62 5.38 8.99
CA THR A 17 11.10 4.02 8.77
C THR A 17 9.64 4.02 8.32
N ALA A 18 8.81 4.89 8.89
CA ALA A 18 7.41 5.02 8.46
C ALA A 18 7.30 5.52 7.02
N ASP A 19 8.13 6.50 6.64
CA ASP A 19 8.18 7.04 5.28
C ASP A 19 8.64 5.98 4.26
N HIS A 20 9.66 5.19 4.62
CA HIS A 20 10.14 4.08 3.81
C HIS A 20 9.09 2.97 3.64
N ASP A 21 8.45 2.55 4.74
CA ASP A 21 7.38 1.54 4.70
C ASP A 21 6.18 2.02 3.86
N LEU A 22 5.74 3.27 4.04
CA LEU A 22 4.63 3.84 3.28
C LEU A 22 4.98 3.99 1.79
N SER A 23 6.21 4.40 1.49
CA SER A 23 6.70 4.49 0.10
C SER A 23 6.74 3.11 -0.56
N HIS A 24 7.22 2.10 0.15
CA HIS A 24 7.24 0.72 -0.33
C HIS A 24 5.83 0.18 -0.56
N LEU A 25 4.92 0.35 0.41
CA LEU A 25 3.52 -0.08 0.27
C LEU A 25 2.80 0.67 -0.85
N TYR A 26 3.08 1.96 -1.04
CA TYR A 26 2.51 2.73 -2.15
C TYR A 26 3.02 2.22 -3.50
N ALA A 27 4.31 1.90 -3.62
CA ALA A 27 4.86 1.29 -4.82
C ALA A 27 4.18 -0.05 -5.13
N GLU A 28 3.95 -0.90 -4.13
CA GLU A 28 3.21 -2.17 -4.28
C GLU A 28 1.75 -1.96 -4.75
N VAL A 29 1.08 -0.88 -4.31
CA VAL A 29 -0.25 -0.53 -4.79
C VAL A 29 -0.21 -0.10 -6.26
N VAL A 30 0.78 0.70 -6.65
CA VAL A 30 0.95 1.16 -8.04
C VAL A 30 1.23 -0.01 -8.97
N THR A 31 2.13 -0.92 -8.59
CA THR A 31 2.46 -2.11 -9.40
C THR A 31 1.27 -3.05 -9.52
N ALA A 32 0.54 -3.30 -8.43
CA ALA A 32 -0.66 -4.13 -8.44
C ALA A 32 -1.77 -3.54 -9.33
N ARG A 33 -1.98 -2.22 -9.32
CA ARG A 33 -2.92 -1.55 -10.23
C ARG A 33 -2.50 -1.69 -11.70
N ALA A 34 -1.21 -1.55 -11.99
CA ALA A 34 -0.71 -1.73 -13.35
C ALA A 34 -0.92 -3.17 -13.85
N ALA A 35 -0.67 -4.17 -12.99
CA ALA A 35 -0.91 -5.58 -13.31
C ALA A 35 -2.41 -5.87 -13.53
N GLU A 36 -3.31 -5.34 -12.70
CA GLU A 36 -4.75 -5.48 -12.86
C GLU A 36 -5.24 -4.86 -14.18
N GLN A 37 -4.78 -3.64 -14.51
CA GLN A 37 -5.13 -2.99 -15.78
C GLN A 37 -4.62 -3.79 -16.98
N LEU A 38 -3.37 -4.28 -16.94
CA LEU A 38 -2.83 -5.12 -18.00
C LEU A 38 -3.67 -6.39 -18.20
N THR A 39 -4.06 -7.04 -17.10
CA THR A 39 -4.90 -8.25 -17.15
C THR A 39 -6.29 -7.95 -17.71
N ARG A 40 -6.85 -6.76 -17.42
CA ARG A 40 -8.15 -6.33 -17.95
C ARG A 40 -8.10 -6.04 -19.47
N SER A 41 -6.96 -5.57 -19.96
CA SER A 41 -6.69 -5.34 -21.39
C SER A 41 -6.48 -6.64 -22.16
N THR A 42 -5.94 -7.68 -21.52
CA THR A 42 -5.68 -8.99 -22.13
C THR A 42 -6.86 -9.95 -21.91
N LYS A 43 -7.59 -10.27 -22.98
CA LYS A 43 -8.77 -11.14 -23.00
C LYS A 43 -8.44 -12.63 -22.73
N ARG A 44 -7.83 -13.01 -21.59
CA ARG A 44 -7.63 -14.43 -21.14
C ARG A 44 -6.98 -14.53 -19.73
N PRO A 45 -7.05 -15.69 -19.05
CA PRO A 45 -8.20 -16.37 -18.44
C PRO A 45 -8.49 -15.86 -17.00
N ASP A 46 -9.70 -16.13 -16.52
CA ASP A 46 -10.32 -15.66 -15.27
C ASP A 46 -9.45 -15.77 -13.99
N ASP A 47 -8.56 -16.77 -13.92
CA ASP A 47 -7.71 -17.03 -12.74
C ASP A 47 -6.66 -15.94 -12.46
N ASN A 48 -6.07 -15.35 -13.50
CA ASN A 48 -5.08 -14.27 -13.31
C ASN A 48 -5.76 -12.98 -12.86
N ILE A 49 -7.00 -12.74 -13.30
CA ILE A 49 -7.80 -11.58 -12.89
C ILE A 49 -8.17 -11.70 -11.41
N ARG A 50 -8.65 -12.86 -10.98
CA ARG A 50 -8.94 -13.11 -9.55
C ARG A 50 -7.70 -13.02 -8.68
N SER A 51 -6.58 -13.57 -9.14
CA SER A 51 -5.31 -13.54 -8.41
C SER A 51 -4.78 -12.11 -8.25
N ASN A 52 -4.78 -11.31 -9.31
CA ASN A 52 -4.34 -9.91 -9.25
C ASN A 52 -5.29 -9.03 -8.45
N SER A 53 -6.61 -9.25 -8.55
CA SER A 53 -7.62 -8.55 -7.74
C SER A 53 -7.44 -8.86 -6.23
N ARG A 54 -7.16 -10.11 -5.87
CA ARG A 54 -6.88 -10.52 -4.49
C ARG A 54 -5.58 -9.90 -3.97
N ARG A 55 -4.52 -9.90 -4.79
CA ARG A 55 -3.23 -9.24 -4.44
C ARG A 55 -3.42 -7.74 -4.20
N LEU A 56 -4.15 -7.06 -5.09
CA LEU A 56 -4.41 -5.63 -4.95
C LEU A 56 -5.28 -5.32 -3.72
N THR A 57 -6.29 -6.15 -3.43
CA THR A 57 -7.08 -6.03 -2.19
C THR A 57 -6.21 -6.18 -0.94
N ALA A 58 -5.28 -7.14 -0.95
CA ALA A 58 -4.33 -7.33 0.15
C ALA A 58 -3.39 -6.12 0.31
N SER A 59 -2.83 -5.59 -0.78
CA SER A 59 -1.96 -4.42 -0.76
C SER A 59 -2.68 -3.17 -0.25
N LEU A 60 -3.92 -2.92 -0.71
CA LEU A 60 -4.74 -1.80 -0.24
C LEU A 60 -5.06 -1.92 1.26
N SER A 61 -5.35 -3.14 1.73
CA SER A 61 -5.62 -3.39 3.16
C SER A 61 -4.36 -3.19 4.01
N ALA A 62 -3.20 -3.67 3.55
CA ALA A 62 -1.93 -3.48 4.25
C ALA A 62 -1.54 -2.01 4.36
N TYR A 63 -1.71 -1.24 3.28
CA TYR A 63 -1.49 0.20 3.29
C TYR A 63 -2.44 0.94 4.25
N ALA A 64 -3.73 0.57 4.25
CA ALA A 64 -4.70 1.14 5.19
C ALA A 64 -4.34 0.82 6.65
N SER A 65 -3.99 -0.43 6.95
CA SER A 65 -3.54 -0.85 8.29
C SER A 65 -2.27 -0.12 8.73
N ALA A 66 -1.31 0.11 7.83
CA ALA A 66 -0.11 0.86 8.13
C ALA A 66 -0.43 2.33 8.47
N LEU A 67 -1.30 2.98 7.69
CA LEU A 67 -1.76 4.35 7.99
C LEU A 67 -2.43 4.44 9.36
N GLU A 68 -3.31 3.47 9.68
CA GLU A 68 -3.95 3.42 11.01
C GLU A 68 -2.93 3.20 12.13
N GLY A 69 -1.94 2.33 11.94
CA GLY A 69 -0.84 2.12 12.88
C GLY A 69 0.00 3.38 13.12
N TYR A 70 0.16 4.21 12.09
CA TYR A 70 0.81 5.53 12.19
C TYR A 70 -0.13 6.65 12.66
N ARG A 71 -1.40 6.33 13.00
CA ARG A 71 -2.46 7.30 13.34
C ARG A 71 -2.71 8.36 12.25
N LEU A 72 -2.50 7.98 11.01
CA LEU A 72 -2.76 8.79 9.84
C LEU A 72 -4.16 8.48 9.27
N PRO A 73 -4.86 9.49 8.72
CA PRO A 73 -6.15 9.26 8.08
C PRO A 73 -5.97 8.45 6.80
N VAL A 74 -6.79 7.41 6.62
CA VAL A 74 -6.85 6.66 5.36
C VAL A 74 -7.46 7.54 4.26
N PRO A 75 -6.76 7.76 3.12
CA PRO A 75 -7.29 8.55 2.01
C PRO A 75 -8.62 8.00 1.46
N ARG A 76 -9.52 8.90 1.06
CA ARG A 76 -10.85 8.54 0.53
C ARG A 76 -10.76 7.55 -0.64
N ALA A 77 -9.84 7.78 -1.58
CA ALA A 77 -9.63 6.89 -2.72
C ALA A 77 -9.33 5.44 -2.31
N ILE A 78 -8.53 5.22 -1.25
CA ILE A 78 -8.21 3.88 -0.74
C ILE A 78 -9.43 3.25 -0.08
N ARG A 79 -10.20 4.02 0.71
CA ARG A 79 -11.46 3.55 1.31
C ARG A 79 -12.49 3.16 0.26
N ASP A 80 -12.68 4.01 -0.75
CA ASP A 80 -13.67 3.78 -1.80
C ASP A 80 -13.29 2.55 -2.63
N GLU A 81 -12.00 2.37 -2.94
CA GLU A 81 -11.53 1.20 -3.67
C GLU A 81 -11.67 -0.10 -2.85
N LEU A 82 -11.35 -0.07 -1.55
CA LEU A 82 -11.62 -1.20 -0.65
C LEU A 82 -13.12 -1.53 -0.57
N ARG A 83 -13.98 -0.50 -0.50
CA ARG A 83 -15.44 -0.68 -0.45
C ARG A 83 -15.96 -1.28 -1.75
N LEU A 84 -15.45 -0.82 -2.89
CA LEU A 84 -15.80 -1.37 -4.21
C LEU A 84 -15.40 -2.83 -4.31
N ARG A 85 -14.16 -3.17 -3.92
CA ARG A 85 -13.65 -4.55 -3.95
C ARG A 85 -14.41 -5.49 -3.04
N ARG A 86 -14.82 -5.04 -1.84
CA ARG A 86 -15.68 -5.82 -0.94
C ARG A 86 -17.04 -6.16 -1.58
N ARG A 87 -17.59 -5.27 -2.40
CA ARG A 87 -18.85 -5.51 -3.14
C ARG A 87 -18.67 -6.45 -4.34
N LEU A 88 -17.52 -6.41 -5.00
CA LEU A 88 -17.21 -7.26 -6.15
C LEU A 88 -16.84 -8.70 -5.78
N SER A 89 -16.54 -8.94 -4.50
CA SER A 89 -16.21 -10.27 -3.96
C SER A 89 -17.42 -11.00 -3.34
N SER A 90 -18.61 -10.37 -3.34
CA SER A 90 -19.86 -10.93 -2.80
C SER A 90 -20.72 -11.57 -3.87
#